data_AF-A0A7C5VZ38-F1
#
_entry.id   AF-A0A7C5VZ38-F1
#
_cell.length_a   1.000
_cell.length_b   1.000
_cell.length_c   1.000
_cell.angle_alpha   90.00
_cell.angle_beta   90.00
_cell.angle_gamma   90.00
#
_symmetry.space_group_name_H-M   'P 1'
#
loop_
_entity.id
_entity.type
_entity.pdbx_description
1 polymer ?
#
loop_
_entity_poly.entity_id
_entity_poly.type
_entity_poly.pdbx_seq_one_letter_code
_entity_poly.pdbx_strand_id
1 'polypeptide(L)' 'EIPRVKGGLGIAILTTSQGVMTDAEARRRGIGGEVICTVF' A
#
# COMPACT_ATOMS: atom_id res chain seq x y z
N GLU A 1 -7.49 6.58 -2.36
CA GLU A 1 -7.13 6.58 -0.93
C GLU A 1 -6.47 5.24 -0.60
N ILE A 2 -5.28 5.23 0.00
CA ILE A 2 -4.61 3.99 0.39
C ILE A 2 -5.10 3.64 1.80
N PRO A 3 -5.58 2.43 2.11
CA PRO A 3 -6.06 2.08 3.44
C PRO A 3 -4.90 1.96 4.43
N ARG A 4 -5.14 2.27 5.71
CA ARG A 4 -4.20 1.92 6.79
C ARG A 4 -4.63 0.57 7.35
N VAL A 5 -3.75 -0.42 7.26
CA VAL A 5 -4.01 -1.76 7.81
C VAL A 5 -3.74 -1.75 9.31
N LYS A 6 -4.69 -2.25 10.13
CA LYS A 6 -4.57 -2.37 11.59
C LYS A 6 -4.00 -1.11 12.28
N GLY A 7 -4.49 0.08 11.90
CA GLY A 7 -4.03 1.34 12.49
C GLY A 7 -2.57 1.72 12.16
N GLY A 8 -1.94 1.06 11.18
CA GLY A 8 -0.54 1.25 10.79
C GLY A 8 0.40 0.14 11.25
N LEU A 9 -0.12 -0.90 11.94
CA LEU A 9 0.68 -2.05 12.37
C LEU A 9 0.79 -3.16 11.30
N GLY A 10 -0.12 -3.19 10.32
CA GLY A 10 -0.06 -4.10 9.19
C GLY A 10 0.44 -3.43 7.91
N ILE A 11 0.66 -4.23 6.88
CA ILE A 11 1.15 -3.77 5.57
C ILE A 11 0.10 -4.09 4.51
N ALA A 12 -0.23 -3.11 3.67
CA ALA A 12 -0.95 -3.38 2.42
C ALA A 12 0.04 -3.45 1.26
N ILE A 13 -0.04 -4.50 0.45
CA ILE A 13 0.73 -4.64 -0.79
C ILE A 13 -0.16 -4.22 -1.95
N LEU A 14 0.35 -3.32 -2.78
CA LEU A 14 -0.40 -2.65 -3.85
C LEU A 14 0.24 -2.91 -5.21
N THR A 15 -0.57 -3.10 -6.25
CA THR A 15 -0.12 -2.83 -7.63
C THR A 15 -0.11 -1.32 -7.86
N THR A 16 0.89 -0.80 -8.55
CA THR A 16 0.93 0.60 -8.98
C THR A 16 1.40 0.70 -10.43
N SER A 17 1.32 1.88 -11.04
CA SER A 17 1.90 2.15 -12.36
C SER A 17 3.42 2.01 -12.43
N GLN A 18 4.10 1.82 -11.29
CA GLN A 18 5.55 1.68 -11.18
C GLN A 18 5.95 0.35 -10.53
N GLY A 19 5.07 -0.65 -10.59
CA GLY A 19 5.30 -1.98 -10.01
C GLY A 19 4.62 -2.17 -8.65
N VAL A 20 4.92 -3.31 -8.04
CA VAL A 20 4.35 -3.71 -6.74
C VAL A 20 5.14 -3.08 -5.61
N MET A 21 4.46 -2.48 -4.63
CA MET A 21 5.10 -1.88 -3.45
C MET A 21 4.17 -1.87 -2.23
N THR A 22 4.72 -1.51 -1.07
CA THR A 22 3.95 -1.35 0.16
C THR A 22 3.16 -0.04 0.16
N ASP A 23 2.11 0.04 0.98
CA ASP A 23 1.34 1.25 1.21
C ASP A 23 2.20 2.40 1.74
N ALA A 24 3.16 2.12 2.60
CA ALA A 24 4.10 3.12 3.10
C ALA A 24 4.91 3.76 1.95
N GLU A 25 5.44 2.93 1.04
CA GLU A 25 6.21 3.41 -0.10
C GLU A 25 5.34 4.17 -1.10
N ALA A 26 4.15 3.64 -1.40
CA ALA A 26 3.18 4.28 -2.28
C ALA A 26 2.77 5.68 -1.76
N ARG A 27 2.52 5.81 -0.45
CA ARG A 27 2.25 7.12 0.20
C ARG A 27 3.44 8.07 0.09
N ARG A 28 4.65 7.59 0.39
CA ARG A 28 5.88 8.41 0.33
C ARG A 28 6.12 8.98 -1.07
N ARG A 29 5.78 8.20 -2.10
CA ARG A 29 5.92 8.61 -3.51
C ARG A 29 4.70 9.35 -4.07
N GLY A 30 3.59 9.41 -3.33
CA GLY A 30 2.33 9.99 -3.79
C GLY A 30 1.67 9.22 -4.92
N ILE A 31 1.88 7.91 -5.01
CA ILE A 31 1.38 7.04 -6.08
C ILE A 31 0.24 6.18 -5.53
N GLY A 32 -0.87 6.11 -6.26
CA GLY A 32 -1.99 5.24 -5.95
C GLY A 32 -1.82 3.83 -6.51
N GLY A 33 -2.72 2.93 -6.11
CA GLY A 33 -2.65 1.54 -6.51
C GLY A 33 -3.87 0.73 -6.08
N GLU A 34 -3.94 -0.50 -6.57
CA GLU A 34 -4.94 -1.48 -6.16
C GLU A 34 -4.35 -2.41 -5.10
N VAL A 35 -5.08 -2.66 -4.01
CA VAL A 35 -4.63 -3.54 -2.93
C VAL A 35 -4.73 -4.98 -3.42
N ILE A 36 -3.60 -5.69 -3.42
CA ILE A 36 -3.54 -7.13 -3.73
C ILE A 36 -3.88 -7.93 -2.49
N CYS A 37 -3.20 -7.62 -1.39
CA CYS A 37 -3.36 -8.30 -0.12
C CYS A 37 -2.92 -7.42 1.06
N THR A 38 -3.32 -7.85 2.25
CA THR A 38 -2.90 -7.25 3.51
C THR A 38 -2.24 -8.31 4.37
N VAL A 39 -1.13 -7.97 5.00
CA VAL A 39 -0.41 -8.83 5.96
C VAL A 39 -0.54 -8.19 7.35
N PHE A 40 -0.92 -8.99 8.34
CA PHE A 40 -1.09 -8.59 9.75
C PHE A 40 -0.86 -9.76 10.69
#